data_AF-A0A0A0CYV6-F1
#
_entry.id   AF-A0A0A0CYV6-F1
#
_cell.length_a   1.000
_cell.length_b   1.000
_cell.length_c   1.000
_cell.angle_alpha   90.00
_cell.angle_beta   90.00
_cell.angle_gamma   90.00
#
_symmetry.space_group_name_H-M   'P 1'
#
loop_
_entity.id
_entity.type
_entity.pdbx_description
1 polymer ?
#
loop_
_entity_poly.entity_id
_entity_poly.type
_entity_poly.pdbx_seq_one_letter_code
_entity_poly.pdbx_strand_id
1 'polypeptide(L)'
;MVPAAALAMATLLSGCENSAIRNWTNPTKQRLVENGYTVSVIKNDGWYASWFSPDAPIATVPPLILLKPAQIKAIEKVSGCRVVDALYNATSAQPAFLEATVDCTARPAS
;
A
#
# COMPACT_ATOMS: atom_id res chain seq x y z
N MET A 1 -29.70 -29.54 5.17
CA MET A 1 -29.18 -29.06 6.47
C MET A 1 -27.66 -28.96 6.35
N VAL A 2 -27.13 -27.76 6.14
CA VAL A 2 -25.68 -27.54 6.07
C VAL A 2 -25.16 -27.53 7.51
N PRO A 3 -24.15 -28.33 7.86
CA PRO A 3 -23.70 -28.45 9.25
C PRO A 3 -23.16 -27.11 9.73
N ALA A 4 -23.58 -26.67 10.92
CA ALA A 4 -23.20 -25.41 11.55
C ALA A 4 -21.67 -25.23 11.69
N ALA A 5 -20.89 -26.31 11.62
CA ALA A 5 -19.43 -26.29 11.62
C ALA A 5 -18.83 -25.65 10.36
N ALA A 6 -19.53 -25.66 9.21
CA ALA A 6 -19.03 -25.07 7.97
C ALA A 6 -19.14 -23.53 7.94
N LEU A 7 -20.08 -22.96 8.70
CA LEU A 7 -20.26 -21.50 8.77
C LEU A 7 -19.23 -20.81 9.69
N ALA A 8 -18.61 -21.53 10.62
CA ALA A 8 -17.65 -20.96 11.57
C ALA A 8 -16.26 -20.67 10.95
N MET A 9 -15.90 -21.32 9.83
CA MET A 9 -14.63 -21.07 9.14
C MET A 9 -14.66 -19.90 8.15
N ALA A 10 -15.85 -19.47 7.71
CA ALA A 10 -15.98 -18.36 6.77
C ALA A 10 -15.76 -16.98 7.44
N THR A 11 -15.98 -16.88 8.74
CA THR A 11 -15.84 -15.61 9.50
C THR A 11 -14.41 -15.29 9.90
N LEU A 12 -13.44 -16.20 9.69
CA LEU A 12 -12.02 -15.94 9.97
C LEU A 12 -11.28 -15.26 8.81
N LEU A 13 -11.88 -15.17 7.62
CA LEU A 13 -11.26 -14.58 6.43
C LEU A 13 -11.60 -13.10 6.20
N SER A 14 -12.61 -12.56 6.87
CA SER A 14 -12.98 -11.13 6.76
C SER A 14 -12.07 -10.20 7.56
N GLY A 15 -11.12 -10.73 8.35
CA GLY A 15 -10.11 -9.93 9.06
C GLY A 15 -8.90 -9.54 8.20
N CYS A 16 -8.80 -10.01 6.96
CA CYS A 16 -7.61 -9.88 6.11
C CYS A 16 -7.69 -8.78 5.06
N GLU A 17 -8.69 -7.91 5.13
CA GLU A 17 -8.95 -6.87 4.12
C GLU A 17 -7.80 -5.86 3.99
N ASN A 18 -6.92 -5.75 4.99
CA ASN A 18 -5.74 -4.88 4.95
C ASN A 18 -4.42 -5.60 5.28
N SER A 19 -4.38 -6.93 5.10
CA SER A 19 -3.19 -7.72 5.45
C SER A 19 -2.02 -7.47 4.49
N ALA A 20 -0.81 -7.51 5.07
CA ALA A 20 0.48 -7.47 4.40
C ALA A 20 0.55 -8.35 3.14
N ILE A 21 0.10 -9.59 3.30
CA ILE A 21 0.17 -10.64 2.28
C ILE A 21 -0.77 -10.35 1.12
N ARG A 22 -1.99 -9.83 1.38
CA ARG A 22 -2.91 -9.44 0.30
C ARG A 22 -2.34 -8.31 -0.54
N ASN A 23 -1.74 -7.31 0.08
CA ASN A 23 -1.10 -6.21 -0.66
C ASN A 23 0.11 -6.73 -1.46
N TRP A 24 0.90 -7.62 -0.87
CA TRP A 24 2.00 -8.28 -1.57
C TRP A 24 1.55 -9.02 -2.83
N THR A 25 0.54 -9.87 -2.72
CA THR A 25 0.09 -10.74 -3.81
C THR A 25 -0.87 -10.03 -4.75
N ASN A 26 -1.26 -8.79 -4.45
CA ASN A 26 -2.20 -8.04 -5.29
C ASN A 26 -1.68 -7.97 -6.74
N PRO A 27 -2.44 -8.48 -7.73
CA PRO A 27 -2.04 -8.48 -9.12
C PRO A 27 -2.10 -7.10 -9.76
N THR A 28 -2.84 -6.14 -9.17
CA THR A 28 -2.98 -4.78 -9.70
C THR A 28 -1.89 -3.83 -9.21
N LYS A 29 -0.96 -4.32 -8.37
CA LYS A 29 0.15 -3.50 -7.88
C LYS A 29 1.04 -3.05 -9.04
N GLN A 30 1.44 -1.78 -9.01
CA GLN A 30 2.42 -1.22 -9.92
C GLN A 30 3.74 -1.05 -9.18
N ARG A 31 4.85 -1.39 -9.83
CA ARG A 31 6.20 -1.25 -9.26
C ARG A 31 6.94 -0.14 -9.99
N LEU A 32 7.51 0.77 -9.21
CA LEU A 32 8.27 1.92 -9.70
C LEU A 32 9.60 1.98 -8.97
N VAL A 33 10.60 2.58 -9.60
CA VAL A 33 11.86 2.91 -8.95
C VAL A 33 11.90 4.41 -8.71
N GLU A 34 11.85 4.82 -7.45
CA GLU A 34 11.92 6.23 -7.05
C GLU A 34 13.07 6.44 -6.06
N ASN A 35 13.96 7.39 -6.36
CA ASN A 35 15.15 7.69 -5.53
C ASN A 35 16.00 6.45 -5.19
N GLY A 36 16.09 5.48 -6.12
CA GLY A 36 16.82 4.23 -5.93
C GLY A 36 16.06 3.14 -5.17
N TYR A 37 14.82 3.40 -4.76
CA TYR A 37 13.98 2.44 -4.05
C TYR A 37 12.93 1.85 -4.98
N THR A 38 12.79 0.52 -4.97
CA THR A 38 11.63 -0.15 -5.58
C THR A 38 10.42 0.04 -4.68
N VAL A 39 9.44 0.78 -5.17
CA VAL A 39 8.17 1.06 -4.49
C VAL A 39 7.06 0.30 -5.20
N SER A 40 6.26 -0.45 -4.45
CA SER A 40 5.02 -1.02 -4.95
C SER A 40 3.86 -0.11 -4.57
N VAL A 41 2.94 0.15 -5.50
CA VAL A 41 1.76 0.99 -5.31
C VAL A 41 0.51 0.19 -5.67
N ILE A 42 -0.53 0.27 -4.84
CA ILE A 42 -1.85 -0.30 -5.12
C ILE A 42 -2.87 0.82 -5.08
N LYS A 43 -3.78 0.80 -6.06
CA LYS A 43 -5.01 1.59 -6.00
C LYS A 43 -6.10 0.81 -5.27
N ASN A 44 -6.67 1.41 -4.24
CA ASN A 44 -7.86 0.93 -3.55
C ASN A 44 -9.04 1.90 -3.83
N ASP A 45 -10.23 1.58 -3.32
CA ASP A 45 -11.41 2.42 -3.48
C ASP A 45 -11.26 3.73 -2.69
N GLY A 46 -10.87 4.80 -3.39
CA GLY A 46 -10.74 6.15 -2.83
C GLY A 46 -9.36 6.50 -2.26
N TRP A 47 -8.41 5.56 -2.21
CA TRP A 47 -7.08 5.79 -1.65
C TRP A 47 -6.01 4.92 -2.31
N TYR A 48 -4.73 5.23 -2.05
CA TYR A 48 -3.58 4.48 -2.56
C TYR A 48 -2.71 3.95 -1.43
N ALA A 49 -2.24 2.72 -1.58
CA ALA A 49 -1.22 2.14 -0.70
C ALA A 49 0.13 2.14 -1.40
N SER A 50 1.22 2.31 -0.66
CA SER A 50 2.54 1.96 -1.15
C SER A 50 3.43 1.36 -0.08
N TRP A 51 4.43 0.58 -0.49
CA TRP A 51 5.44 0.04 0.41
C TRP A 51 6.79 -0.15 -0.28
N PHE A 52 7.85 -0.13 0.53
CA PHE A 52 9.20 -0.43 0.10
C PHE A 52 9.37 -1.92 -0.16
N SER A 53 9.97 -2.23 -1.32
CA SER A 53 10.47 -3.55 -1.75
C SER A 53 9.83 -4.71 -1.02
N PRO A 54 8.75 -5.32 -1.56
CA PRO A 54 8.13 -6.48 -0.92
C PRO A 54 9.21 -7.48 -0.50
N ASP A 55 10.10 -7.85 -1.41
CA ASP A 55 11.08 -8.91 -1.20
C ASP A 55 12.20 -8.58 -0.16
N ALA A 56 12.19 -7.38 0.44
CA ALA A 56 13.18 -6.96 1.43
C ALA A 56 12.79 -7.40 2.86
N PRO A 57 13.72 -7.99 3.64
CA PRO A 57 13.47 -8.26 5.06
C PRO A 57 13.11 -6.98 5.82
N ILE A 58 12.20 -7.07 6.80
CA ILE A 58 11.78 -5.94 7.66
C ILE A 58 12.98 -5.18 8.26
N ALA A 59 14.04 -5.92 8.62
CA ALA A 59 15.27 -5.35 9.19
C ALA A 59 16.09 -4.49 8.22
N THR A 60 15.77 -4.51 6.92
CA THR A 60 16.49 -3.77 5.86
C THR A 60 15.74 -2.52 5.41
N VAL A 61 14.61 -2.21 6.03
CA VAL A 61 13.79 -1.05 5.68
C VAL A 61 14.55 0.23 6.06
N PRO A 62 14.84 1.12 5.10
CA PRO A 62 15.45 2.40 5.40
C PRO A 62 14.58 3.26 6.34
N PRO A 63 15.14 4.27 7.01
CA PRO A 63 14.37 5.22 7.80
C PRO A 63 13.16 5.77 7.02
N LEU A 64 11.96 5.74 7.63
CA LEU A 64 10.71 6.12 6.97
C LEU A 64 10.74 7.54 6.41
N ILE A 65 11.47 8.46 7.05
CA ILE A 65 11.65 9.84 6.58
C ILE A 65 12.32 9.90 5.20
N LEU A 66 13.17 8.93 4.86
CA LEU A 66 13.83 8.83 3.56
C LEU A 66 12.95 8.14 2.52
N LEU A 67 12.09 7.22 2.96
CA LEU A 67 11.20 6.46 2.08
C LEU A 67 9.95 7.24 1.69
N LYS A 68 9.39 8.03 2.61
CA LYS A 68 8.11 8.74 2.40
C LYS A 68 8.09 9.58 1.12
N PRO A 69 9.12 10.36 0.77
CA PRO A 69 9.14 11.11 -0.48
C PRO A 69 9.12 10.22 -1.73
N ALA A 70 9.85 9.10 -1.73
CA ALA A 70 9.87 8.15 -2.85
C ALA A 70 8.51 7.47 -3.02
N GLN A 71 7.87 7.12 -1.91
CA GLN A 71 6.54 6.51 -1.88
C GLN A 71 5.45 7.46 -2.37
N ILE A 72 5.44 8.70 -1.89
CA ILE A 72 4.53 9.75 -2.37
C ILE A 72 4.69 9.93 -3.87
N LYS A 73 5.92 10.11 -4.36
CA LYS A 73 6.18 10.31 -5.78
C LYS A 73 5.72 9.14 -6.65
N ALA A 74 5.90 7.90 -6.17
CA ALA A 74 5.39 6.72 -6.85
C ALA A 74 3.85 6.72 -6.93
N ILE A 75 3.17 7.08 -5.84
CA ILE A 75 1.71 7.22 -5.81
C ILE A 75 1.23 8.31 -6.76
N GLU A 76 1.89 9.47 -6.80
CA GLU A 76 1.54 10.56 -7.71
C GLU A 76 1.70 10.14 -9.18
N LYS A 77 2.76 9.41 -9.52
CA LYS A 77 2.97 8.86 -10.87
C LYS A 77 1.90 7.84 -11.27
N VAL A 78 1.54 6.93 -10.37
CA VAL A 78 0.54 5.88 -10.63
C VAL A 78 -0.87 6.46 -10.70
N SER A 79 -1.19 7.42 -9.84
CA SER A 79 -2.51 8.05 -9.80
C SER A 79 -2.70 9.13 -10.87
N GLY A 80 -1.61 9.77 -11.32
CA GLY A 80 -1.66 10.98 -12.14
C GLY A 80 -2.15 12.22 -11.38
N CYS A 81 -2.22 12.15 -10.05
CA CYS A 81 -2.82 13.13 -9.15
C CYS A 81 -1.82 13.53 -8.06
N ARG A 82 -2.10 14.61 -7.32
CA ARG A 82 -1.23 15.07 -6.23
C ARG A 82 -1.62 14.42 -4.91
N VAL A 83 -0.66 13.97 -4.13
CA VAL A 83 -0.94 13.43 -2.79
C VAL A 83 -1.24 14.60 -1.85
N VAL A 84 -2.38 14.54 -1.16
CA VAL A 84 -2.83 15.59 -0.20
C VAL A 84 -2.75 15.14 1.25
N ASP A 85 -2.78 13.84 1.50
CA ASP A 85 -2.54 13.24 2.81
C ASP A 85 -1.84 11.90 2.65
N ALA A 86 -0.93 11.59 3.58
CA ALA A 86 -0.21 10.32 3.57
C ALA A 86 0.24 9.92 4.98
N LEU A 87 -0.20 8.75 5.43
CA LEU A 87 0.02 8.24 6.78
C LEU A 87 0.60 6.83 6.74
N TYR A 88 1.63 6.60 7.56
CA TYR A 88 2.11 5.24 7.77
C TYR A 88 1.14 4.52 8.69
N ASN A 89 0.54 3.44 8.19
CA ASN A 89 -0.39 2.66 8.99
C ASN A 89 0.40 1.73 9.92
N ALA A 90 0.58 2.16 11.18
CA ALA A 90 1.30 1.40 12.20
C ALA A 90 0.59 0.08 12.61
N THR A 91 -0.69 -0.08 12.27
CA THR A 91 -1.42 -1.35 12.47
C THR A 91 -1.25 -2.33 11.32
N SER A 92 -0.73 -1.89 10.18
CA SER A 92 -0.31 -2.83 9.14
C SER A 92 0.92 -3.59 9.64
N ALA A 93 0.92 -4.91 9.52
CA ALA A 93 2.07 -5.75 9.85
C ALA A 93 3.27 -5.55 8.90
N GLN A 94 3.25 -4.50 8.06
CA GLN A 94 4.29 -4.17 7.11
C GLN A 94 5.00 -2.88 7.50
N PRO A 95 6.33 -2.90 7.69
CA PRO A 95 7.09 -1.67 7.81
C PRO A 95 6.95 -0.84 6.53
N ALA A 96 6.95 0.48 6.68
CA ALA A 96 6.83 1.43 5.58
C ALA A 96 5.59 1.29 4.69
N PHE A 97 4.48 0.73 5.21
CA PHE A 97 3.20 0.77 4.51
C PHE A 97 2.55 2.14 4.63
N LEU A 98 2.54 2.88 3.53
CA LEU A 98 2.03 4.24 3.44
C LEU A 98 0.67 4.23 2.74
N GLU A 99 -0.36 4.65 3.45
CA GLU A 99 -1.67 4.96 2.88
C GLU A 99 -1.70 6.43 2.49
N ALA A 100 -2.28 6.76 1.34
CA ALA A 100 -2.34 8.12 0.84
C ALA A 100 -3.67 8.44 0.16
N THR A 101 -4.11 9.67 0.34
CA THR A 101 -5.22 10.29 -0.38
C THR A 101 -4.66 11.21 -1.45
N VAL A 102 -5.26 11.17 -2.64
CA VAL A 102 -4.86 12.02 -3.76
C VAL A 102 -5.97 12.97 -4.15
N ASP A 103 -5.60 14.14 -4.62
CA ASP A 103 -6.47 15.10 -5.28
C ASP A 103 -6.10 15.19 -6.75
N CYS A 104 -7.04 14.81 -7.61
CA CYS A 104 -6.89 14.82 -9.07
C CYS A 104 -7.29 16.14 -9.72
N THR A 105 -7.87 17.07 -8.95
CA THR A 105 -8.16 18.43 -9.41
C THR A 105 -6.92 19.31 -9.34
N ALA A 106 -6.02 19.03 -8.40
CA ALA A 106 -4.69 19.60 -8.28
C ALA A 106 -3.66 18.83 -9.15
N ARG A 107 -3.81 18.83 -10.47
CA ARG A 107 -2.87 18.12 -11.36
C ARG A 107 -1.47 18.74 -11.25
N PRO A 108 -0.40 17.96 -10.96
CA PRO A 108 0.96 18.48 -11.05
C PRO A 108 1.25 18.87 -12.50
N ALA A 109 1.71 20.11 -12.71
CA ALA A 109 2.11 20.58 -14.04
C ALA A 109 3.16 19.63 -14.62
N SER A 110 2.92 19.19 -15.86
CA SER A 110 3.79 18.28 -16.62
C SER A 110 5.13 18.93 -16.95
#